data_AF-A0A519CPQ7-F1
#
_entry.id   AF-A0A519CPQ7-F1
#
_cell.length_a   1.000
_cell.length_b   1.000
_cell.length_c   1.000
_cell.angle_alpha   90.00
_cell.angle_beta   90.00
_cell.angle_gamma   90.00
#
_symmetry.space_group_name_H-M   'P 1'
#
loop_
_entity.id
_entity.type
_entity.pdbx_description
1 polymer ?
#
loop_
_entity_poly.entity_id
_entity_poly.type
_entity_poly.pdbx_seq_one_letter_code
_entity_poly.pdbx_strand_id
1 'polypeptide(L)'
;IYRKSIGEEIVRGNEEGKSSPSIVDKNNDMREITLNGKKLIPMDPLYMLKIPGFEDDPPPHHIFDELVLPVIVHPTDQKRTGMEEDKIRIRLTIVNEKWRQQTENKQNPREREMQQRMIHRNEGISVLRQGREVSYGKVGSLTTSSTKTEDRYWGCEIDFPATLDKRFGIRNVKIGINVDKALDEQLKSVLSGPIADARRVIALTFKKTKSESAKKSNATPHDEATNRFKDSDVGTNPKSDQITEEEKLKQQQELVERFSTFGQQIDREKFAEISVVFQDDTKLNENNTFLEVRSNLGNNIVIYNLNHPFFSHLDSVYTKLEEMGTEETLQHLLGRALTDEEEEFRVIYQKQVANTRYLIDLLLGSVAAAKGDIDHDVKQMAGSTLNSLFSRWTDNLFTVANDKNFGRRI
;
A
#
# COMPACT_ATOMS: atom_id res chain seq x y z
N ILE A 1 -11.42 4.63 23.82
CA ILE A 1 -11.56 3.79 25.05
C ILE A 1 -12.73 2.78 25.00
N TYR A 2 -13.82 3.02 24.26
CA TYR A 2 -14.95 2.06 24.22
C TYR A 2 -15.47 1.71 22.82
N ARG A 3 -14.74 2.03 21.74
CA ARG A 3 -15.30 1.95 20.36
C ARG A 3 -15.90 0.58 20.01
N LYS A 4 -15.20 -0.51 20.35
CA LYS A 4 -15.66 -1.89 20.11
C LYS A 4 -16.85 -2.30 20.98
N SER A 5 -17.16 -1.53 22.03
CA SER A 5 -18.28 -1.78 22.93
C SER A 5 -19.44 -0.82 22.73
N ILE A 6 -19.28 0.32 22.05
CA ILE A 6 -20.36 1.34 21.92
C ILE A 6 -20.70 1.70 20.48
N GLY A 7 -19.81 1.41 19.52
CA GLY A 7 -20.09 1.59 18.10
C GLY A 7 -21.04 0.51 17.59
N GLU A 8 -21.87 0.86 16.61
CA GLU A 8 -22.76 -0.08 15.91
C GLU A 8 -21.98 -1.05 15.01
N GLU A 9 -20.76 -0.66 14.67
CA GLU A 9 -19.83 -1.39 13.80
C GLU A 9 -18.49 -1.61 14.52
N ILE A 10 -17.79 -2.68 14.15
CA ILE A 10 -16.43 -2.99 14.61
C ILE A 10 -15.53 -3.39 13.44
N VAL A 11 -14.25 -3.02 13.53
CA VAL A 11 -13.24 -3.45 12.58
C VAL A 11 -12.76 -4.86 12.94
N ARG A 12 -12.79 -5.78 11.98
CA ARG A 12 -12.26 -7.14 12.08
C ARG A 12 -11.23 -7.40 10.98
N GLY A 13 -10.26 -8.26 11.29
CA GLY A 13 -9.38 -8.84 10.28
C GLY A 13 -10.11 -9.91 9.50
N ASN A 14 -9.73 -10.13 8.24
CA ASN A 14 -10.25 -11.25 7.46
C ASN A 14 -9.75 -12.56 8.12
N GLU A 15 -10.62 -13.56 8.26
CA GLU A 15 -10.28 -14.83 8.96
C GLU A 15 -9.34 -15.73 8.13
N GLU A 16 -9.13 -15.41 6.86
CA GLU A 16 -8.25 -16.16 5.96
C GLU A 16 -6.81 -15.67 6.10
N GLY A 17 -5.86 -16.62 6.23
CA GLY A 17 -4.44 -16.36 6.47
C GLY A 17 -3.65 -15.63 5.37
N LYS A 18 -4.31 -14.81 4.54
CA LYS A 18 -3.72 -13.90 3.56
C LYS A 18 -3.85 -12.45 4.05
N SER A 19 -2.82 -11.63 3.82
CA SER A 19 -2.90 -10.19 4.07
C SER A 19 -4.03 -9.62 3.22
N SER A 20 -5.03 -9.01 3.87
CA SER A 20 -6.22 -8.46 3.22
C SER A 20 -6.66 -7.21 3.97
N PRO A 21 -7.36 -6.26 3.32
CA PRO A 21 -7.87 -5.06 3.99
C PRO A 21 -8.77 -5.44 5.16
N SER A 22 -8.73 -4.65 6.22
CA SER A 22 -9.66 -4.83 7.33
C SER A 22 -11.10 -4.58 6.86
N ILE A 23 -12.05 -5.34 7.41
CA ILE A 23 -13.47 -5.20 7.11
C ILE A 23 -14.23 -4.60 8.29
N VAL A 24 -15.35 -3.95 7.99
CA VAL A 24 -16.29 -3.42 8.98
C VAL A 24 -17.45 -4.39 9.10
N ASP A 25 -17.72 -4.84 10.32
CA ASP A 25 -18.80 -5.79 10.63
C ASP A 25 -19.71 -5.22 11.73
N LYS A 26 -20.93 -5.75 11.84
CA LYS A 26 -21.90 -5.30 12.84
C LYS A 26 -21.43 -5.67 14.25
N ASN A 27 -21.57 -4.74 15.19
CA ASN A 27 -21.28 -5.00 16.59
C ASN A 27 -22.44 -5.72 17.27
N ASN A 28 -22.27 -7.02 17.51
CA ASN A 28 -23.28 -7.84 18.19
C ASN A 28 -23.29 -7.65 19.73
N ASP A 29 -22.24 -7.04 20.30
CA ASP A 29 -22.05 -6.87 21.75
C ASP A 29 -22.03 -5.38 22.15
N MET A 30 -22.91 -4.60 21.52
CA MET A 30 -23.04 -3.17 21.74
C MET A 30 -23.59 -2.87 23.15
N ARG A 31 -22.97 -1.89 23.79
CA ARG A 31 -23.30 -1.35 25.11
C ARG A 31 -23.62 0.12 24.98
N GLU A 32 -24.60 0.57 25.75
CA GLU A 32 -24.90 1.99 25.86
C GLU A 32 -24.21 2.57 27.09
N ILE A 33 -23.39 3.60 26.89
CA ILE A 33 -22.68 4.28 27.98
C ILE A 33 -23.08 5.76 27.97
N THR A 34 -23.58 6.24 29.10
CA THR A 34 -23.93 7.65 29.31
C THR A 34 -23.02 8.27 30.36
N LEU A 35 -22.50 9.46 30.09
CA LEU A 35 -21.76 10.28 31.05
C LEU A 35 -22.55 11.56 31.32
N ASN A 36 -22.98 11.78 32.57
CA ASN A 36 -23.82 12.91 32.98
C ASN A 36 -25.07 13.09 32.09
N GLY A 37 -25.75 11.98 31.77
CA GLY A 37 -26.95 11.98 30.94
C GLY A 37 -26.71 12.16 29.43
N LYS A 38 -25.46 12.34 28.99
CA LYS A 38 -25.10 12.40 27.57
C LYS A 38 -24.57 11.06 27.09
N LYS A 39 -25.14 10.55 25.99
CA LYS A 39 -24.64 9.35 25.32
C LYS A 39 -23.23 9.59 24.81
N LEU A 40 -22.31 8.67 25.09
CA LEU A 40 -20.95 8.75 24.59
C LEU A 40 -20.92 8.30 23.12
N ILE A 41 -20.22 9.07 22.30
CA ILE A 41 -19.99 8.77 20.89
C ILE A 41 -18.69 7.93 20.76
N PRO A 42 -18.67 6.85 19.97
CA PRO A 42 -17.44 6.13 19.68
C PRO A 42 -16.40 7.04 19.02
N MET A 43 -15.18 7.01 19.53
CA MET A 43 -14.02 7.53 18.81
C MET A 43 -13.43 6.39 18.00
N ASP A 44 -13.23 6.60 16.70
CA ASP A 44 -12.65 5.62 15.81
C ASP A 44 -11.24 6.02 15.34
N PRO A 45 -10.17 5.44 15.93
CA PRO A 45 -8.80 5.63 15.49
C PRO A 45 -8.56 5.29 14.01
N LEU A 46 -9.35 4.40 13.39
CA LEU A 46 -9.11 3.95 12.02
C LEU A 46 -9.98 4.67 10.96
N TYR A 47 -10.90 5.55 11.35
CA TYR A 47 -11.83 6.25 10.44
C TYR A 47 -12.73 5.35 9.56
N MET A 48 -12.86 4.07 9.90
CA MET A 48 -13.62 3.07 9.17
C MET A 48 -15.07 2.96 9.62
N LEU A 49 -15.36 3.30 10.88
CA LEU A 49 -16.67 3.11 11.50
C LEU A 49 -17.58 4.30 11.23
N LYS A 50 -18.88 4.02 11.01
CA LYS A 50 -19.90 5.06 11.00
C LYS A 50 -20.12 5.60 12.41
N ILE A 51 -19.95 6.91 12.56
CA ILE A 51 -20.17 7.61 13.82
C ILE A 51 -21.64 8.03 13.88
N PRO A 52 -22.40 7.71 14.95
CA PRO A 52 -23.77 8.16 15.09
C PRO A 52 -23.92 9.68 14.93
N GLY A 53 -24.81 10.10 14.03
CA GLY A 53 -25.01 11.49 13.62
C GLY A 53 -24.11 11.98 12.47
N PHE A 54 -23.22 11.12 11.96
CA PHE A 54 -22.31 11.41 10.83
C PHE A 54 -22.20 10.20 9.88
N GLU A 55 -23.28 9.47 9.67
CA GLU A 55 -23.33 8.21 8.91
C GLU A 55 -23.00 8.39 7.42
N ASP A 56 -23.22 9.59 6.88
CA ASP A 56 -22.93 9.97 5.49
C ASP A 56 -21.46 10.42 5.28
N ASP A 57 -20.62 10.30 6.30
CA ASP A 57 -19.21 10.61 6.14
C ASP A 57 -18.53 9.67 5.14
N PRO A 58 -17.63 10.19 4.30
CA PRO A 58 -16.97 9.37 3.30
C PRO A 58 -16.00 8.38 3.97
N PRO A 59 -15.78 7.19 3.36
CA PRO A 59 -14.85 6.20 3.88
C PRO A 59 -13.41 6.74 3.89
N PRO A 60 -12.48 6.05 4.60
CA PRO A 60 -11.06 6.36 4.54
C PRO A 60 -10.56 6.49 3.10
N HIS A 61 -9.59 7.38 2.87
CA HIS A 61 -8.95 7.49 1.55
C HIS A 61 -8.19 6.22 1.19
N HIS A 62 -7.55 5.60 2.19
CA HIS A 62 -6.80 4.37 1.99
C HIS A 62 -6.90 3.48 3.22
N ILE A 63 -7.09 2.19 2.99
CA ILE A 63 -7.09 1.14 4.01
C ILE A 63 -5.95 0.21 3.61
N PHE A 64 -4.94 0.12 4.46
CA PHE A 64 -3.81 -0.79 4.24
C PHE A 64 -4.25 -2.23 4.53
N ASP A 65 -3.56 -3.19 3.93
CA ASP A 65 -3.83 -4.60 4.23
C ASP A 65 -3.44 -4.88 5.68
N GLU A 66 -4.25 -5.69 6.39
CA GLU A 66 -3.91 -6.10 7.74
C GLU A 66 -2.62 -6.91 7.73
N LEU A 67 -1.68 -6.50 8.59
CA LEU A 67 -0.44 -7.23 8.80
C LEU A 67 -0.57 -8.11 10.04
N VAL A 68 -0.37 -9.41 9.85
CA VAL A 68 -0.25 -10.39 10.92
C VAL A 68 1.23 -10.65 11.17
N LEU A 69 1.78 -10.04 12.21
CA LEU A 69 3.20 -10.10 12.52
C LEU A 69 3.47 -11.15 13.62
N PRO A 70 4.26 -12.20 13.35
CA PRO A 70 4.70 -13.13 14.39
C PRO A 70 5.72 -12.44 15.32
N VAL A 71 5.54 -12.61 16.63
CA VAL A 71 6.36 -12.03 17.68
C VAL A 71 6.80 -13.13 18.65
N ILE A 72 8.10 -13.20 18.90
CA ILE A 72 8.67 -14.13 19.89
C ILE A 72 8.19 -13.73 21.28
N VAL A 73 7.56 -14.67 21.98
CA VAL A 73 7.05 -14.47 23.35
C VAL A 73 8.22 -14.18 24.30
N HIS A 74 8.02 -13.26 25.26
CA HIS A 74 9.06 -12.95 26.24
C HIS A 74 9.31 -14.17 27.16
N PRO A 75 10.57 -14.49 27.58
CA PRO A 75 10.87 -15.68 28.39
C PRO A 75 10.01 -15.86 29.65
N THR A 76 9.62 -14.76 30.30
CA THR A 76 8.68 -14.78 31.44
C THR A 76 7.28 -15.28 31.06
N ASP A 77 6.75 -14.83 29.93
CA ASP A 77 5.45 -15.29 29.44
C ASP A 77 5.55 -16.70 28.85
N GLN A 78 6.67 -17.06 28.21
CA GLN A 78 6.92 -18.43 27.73
C GLN A 78 6.78 -19.45 28.86
N LYS A 79 7.34 -19.16 30.05
CA LYS A 79 7.19 -20.02 31.24
C LYS A 79 5.74 -20.16 31.71
N ARG A 80 4.90 -19.17 31.44
CA ARG A 80 3.48 -19.14 31.84
C ARG A 80 2.57 -19.81 30.80
N THR A 81 2.87 -19.65 29.52
CA THR A 81 1.98 -20.04 28.41
C THR A 81 2.45 -21.29 27.68
N GLY A 82 3.74 -21.62 27.75
CA GLY A 82 4.37 -22.68 26.96
C GLY A 82 4.51 -22.36 25.46
N MET A 83 4.17 -21.14 25.03
CA MET A 83 4.22 -20.74 23.62
C MET A 83 5.52 -19.99 23.32
N GLU A 84 6.19 -20.36 22.23
CA GLU A 84 7.44 -19.70 21.80
C GLU A 84 7.17 -18.41 21.01
N GLU A 85 6.14 -18.41 20.18
CA GLU A 85 5.70 -17.28 19.36
C GLU A 85 4.18 -17.08 19.43
N ASP A 86 3.74 -15.85 19.19
CA ASP A 86 2.33 -15.52 18.98
C ASP A 86 2.21 -14.31 18.03
N LYS A 87 1.02 -14.06 17.49
CA LYS A 87 0.81 -13.10 16.40
C LYS A 87 0.15 -11.82 16.90
N ILE A 88 0.64 -10.68 16.43
CA ILE A 88 -0.05 -9.39 16.57
C ILE A 88 -0.67 -8.98 15.23
N ARG A 89 -1.79 -8.25 15.29
CA ARG A 89 -2.46 -7.71 14.11
C ARG A 89 -2.30 -6.21 14.07
N ILE A 90 -1.84 -5.68 12.95
CA ILE A 90 -1.59 -4.26 12.74
C ILE A 90 -2.50 -3.77 11.62
N ARG A 91 -3.17 -2.65 11.85
CA ARG A 91 -4.07 -1.99 10.90
C ARG A 91 -3.68 -0.54 10.77
N LEU A 92 -3.68 -0.03 9.55
CA LEU A 92 -3.36 1.36 9.25
C LEU A 92 -4.37 1.89 8.24
N THR A 93 -4.74 3.16 8.38
CA THR A 93 -5.61 3.85 7.44
C THR A 93 -5.19 5.31 7.26
N ILE A 94 -5.62 5.89 6.14
CA ILE A 94 -5.54 7.33 5.88
C ILE A 94 -6.97 7.86 5.87
N VAL A 95 -7.24 8.91 6.65
CA VAL A 95 -8.56 9.58 6.70
C VAL A 95 -9.03 9.98 5.30
N ASN A 96 -10.29 10.36 5.08
CA ASN A 96 -10.71 10.86 3.77
C ASN A 96 -10.08 12.23 3.40
N GLU A 97 -9.85 12.51 2.10
CA GLU A 97 -9.30 13.80 1.62
C GLU A 97 -10.12 15.01 2.07
N LYS A 98 -11.45 14.84 2.14
CA LYS A 98 -12.40 15.84 2.64
C LYS A 98 -11.98 16.46 3.97
N TRP A 99 -11.37 15.66 4.85
CA TRP A 99 -11.05 16.06 6.22
C TRP A 99 -9.65 16.65 6.38
N ARG A 100 -8.78 16.55 5.38
CA ARG A 100 -7.37 16.97 5.48
C ARG A 100 -7.02 18.10 4.50
N GLN A 101 -7.88 19.12 4.44
CA GLN A 101 -7.68 20.29 3.59
C GLN A 101 -6.94 21.39 4.35
N GLN A 102 -6.20 22.22 3.62
CA GLN A 102 -5.56 23.43 4.14
C GLN A 102 -5.89 24.65 3.29
N THR A 103 -6.19 25.76 3.97
CA THR A 103 -6.24 27.10 3.40
C THR A 103 -4.83 27.70 3.27
N GLU A 104 -4.72 28.86 2.64
CA GLU A 104 -3.46 29.62 2.50
C GLU A 104 -2.76 29.85 3.85
N ASN A 105 -3.54 30.03 4.91
CA ASN A 105 -3.09 30.25 6.28
C ASN A 105 -2.78 28.94 7.05
N LYS A 106 -2.69 27.80 6.34
CA LYS A 106 -2.46 26.45 6.90
C LYS A 106 -3.53 26.01 7.91
N GLN A 107 -4.74 26.57 7.82
CA GLN A 107 -5.88 26.17 8.64
C GLN A 107 -6.74 25.17 7.89
N ASN A 108 -7.39 24.26 8.62
CA ASN A 108 -8.38 23.39 8.00
C ASN A 108 -9.72 24.14 7.91
N PRO A 109 -10.32 24.30 6.71
CA PRO A 109 -11.59 25.00 6.56
C PRO A 109 -12.75 24.30 7.29
N ARG A 110 -12.61 23.01 7.62
CA ARG A 110 -13.61 22.16 8.28
C ARG A 110 -13.27 21.82 9.73
N GLU A 111 -12.43 22.64 10.38
CA GLU A 111 -11.96 22.39 11.75
C GLU A 111 -13.10 22.08 12.75
N ARG A 112 -14.22 22.81 12.69
CA ARG A 112 -15.38 22.57 13.58
C ARG A 112 -16.05 21.20 13.34
N GLU A 113 -16.21 20.81 12.07
CA GLU A 113 -16.78 19.50 11.70
C GLU A 113 -15.85 18.37 12.15
N MET A 114 -14.53 18.55 12.02
CA MET A 114 -13.53 17.61 12.51
C MET A 114 -13.55 17.46 14.04
N GLN A 115 -13.78 18.55 14.76
CA GLN A 115 -13.86 18.52 16.22
C GLN A 115 -15.03 17.68 16.72
N GLN A 116 -16.18 17.76 16.04
CA GLN A 116 -17.35 16.94 16.35
C GLN A 116 -17.09 15.43 16.18
N ARG A 117 -16.22 15.07 15.22
CA ARG A 117 -15.80 13.69 14.92
C ARG A 117 -14.55 13.25 15.69
N MET A 118 -14.03 14.11 16.57
CA MET A 118 -12.81 13.86 17.34
C MET A 118 -11.54 13.62 16.49
N ILE A 119 -11.53 13.97 15.20
CA ILE A 119 -10.38 13.78 14.29
C ILE A 119 -9.15 14.56 14.80
N HIS A 120 -9.36 15.77 15.33
CA HIS A 120 -8.30 16.58 15.95
C HIS A 120 -7.58 15.90 17.14
N ARG A 121 -8.21 14.90 17.77
CA ARG A 121 -7.63 14.11 18.87
C ARG A 121 -7.08 12.77 18.40
N ASN A 122 -7.25 12.44 17.11
CA ASN A 122 -6.83 11.15 16.58
C ASN A 122 -5.31 11.17 16.29
N GLU A 123 -4.49 11.17 17.34
CA GLU A 123 -3.03 11.18 17.25
C GLU A 123 -2.41 10.02 18.01
N GLY A 124 -1.59 9.23 17.32
CA GLY A 124 -0.87 8.09 17.88
C GLY A 124 -1.46 6.75 17.47
N ILE A 125 -1.17 5.73 18.25
CA ILE A 125 -1.50 4.33 17.94
C ILE A 125 -2.47 3.81 19.01
N SER A 126 -3.56 3.19 18.56
CA SER A 126 -4.49 2.44 19.40
C SER A 126 -3.96 1.05 19.65
N VAL A 127 -3.70 0.71 20.91
CA VAL A 127 -3.14 -0.58 21.30
C VAL A 127 -4.16 -1.36 22.09
N LEU A 128 -4.49 -2.54 21.58
CA LEU A 128 -5.52 -3.43 22.06
C LEU A 128 -4.89 -4.73 22.56
N ARG A 129 -5.39 -5.20 23.69
CA ARG A 129 -5.10 -6.51 24.25
C ARG A 129 -6.35 -7.37 24.11
N GLN A 130 -6.32 -8.37 23.25
CA GLN A 130 -7.47 -9.24 22.94
C GLN A 130 -8.74 -8.43 22.62
N GLY A 131 -8.60 -7.45 21.71
CA GLY A 131 -9.71 -6.59 21.34
C GLY A 131 -10.11 -5.52 22.37
N ARG A 132 -9.48 -5.45 23.55
CA ARG A 132 -9.70 -4.37 24.53
C ARG A 132 -8.61 -3.32 24.44
N GLU A 133 -8.99 -2.07 24.14
CA GLU A 133 -8.03 -0.95 24.13
C GLU A 133 -7.41 -0.76 25.52
N VAL A 134 -6.08 -0.87 25.59
CA VAL A 134 -5.28 -0.71 26.82
C VAL A 134 -4.48 0.58 26.83
N SER A 135 -4.17 1.13 25.65
CA SER A 135 -3.47 2.40 25.51
C SER A 135 -3.83 3.06 24.18
N TYR A 136 -3.81 4.39 24.17
CA TYR A 136 -4.00 5.18 22.96
C TYR A 136 -3.09 6.41 23.02
N GLY A 137 -2.17 6.53 22.06
CA GLY A 137 -1.19 7.61 22.01
C GLY A 137 0.18 7.14 21.54
N LYS A 138 1.24 7.66 22.16
CA LYS A 138 2.62 7.36 21.77
C LYS A 138 3.03 5.93 22.16
N VAL A 139 3.73 5.26 21.26
CA VAL A 139 4.21 3.88 21.47
C VAL A 139 5.67 3.79 21.07
N GLY A 140 6.52 3.47 22.05
CA GLY A 140 7.95 3.26 21.84
C GLY A 140 8.62 4.38 21.04
N SER A 141 9.41 4.01 20.05
CA SER A 141 10.06 4.95 19.11
C SER A 141 9.26 5.18 17.81
N LEU A 142 8.11 4.54 17.64
CA LEU A 142 7.27 4.62 16.42
C LEU A 142 6.66 6.00 16.24
N THR A 143 6.28 6.64 17.34
CA THR A 143 5.69 7.98 17.34
C THR A 143 6.76 8.98 17.74
N THR A 144 7.09 9.92 16.85
CA THR A 144 8.13 10.93 17.09
C THR A 144 7.80 11.82 18.30
N SER A 145 8.84 12.31 18.98
CA SER A 145 8.71 13.21 20.13
C SER A 145 7.92 14.48 19.77
N SER A 146 8.10 14.99 18.55
CA SER A 146 7.26 16.01 17.92
C SER A 146 6.13 15.35 17.11
N THR A 147 4.89 15.67 17.46
CA THR A 147 3.71 15.30 16.66
C THR A 147 3.73 16.14 15.38
N LYS A 148 3.96 15.51 14.22
CA LYS A 148 3.82 16.20 12.94
C LYS A 148 2.32 16.49 12.73
N THR A 149 1.98 17.61 12.09
CA THR A 149 0.56 17.98 11.86
C THR A 149 -0.18 16.90 11.07
N GLU A 150 0.54 16.20 10.19
CA GLU A 150 0.09 15.08 9.38
C GLU A 150 -0.32 13.86 10.23
N ASP A 151 0.22 13.71 11.44
CA ASP A 151 -0.03 12.54 12.30
C ASP A 151 -1.48 12.47 12.84
N ARG A 152 -2.24 13.55 12.69
CA ARG A 152 -3.68 13.62 12.97
C ARG A 152 -4.55 12.98 11.90
N TYR A 153 -4.01 12.67 10.73
CA TYR A 153 -4.80 12.33 9.53
C TYR A 153 -4.54 10.91 9.02
N TRP A 154 -3.78 10.12 9.77
CA TRP A 154 -3.69 8.67 9.62
C TRP A 154 -4.04 8.00 10.94
N GLY A 155 -4.47 6.74 10.88
CA GLY A 155 -4.95 5.97 12.01
C GLY A 155 -4.26 4.63 12.10
N CYS A 156 -3.73 4.25 13.26
CA CYS A 156 -3.03 2.98 13.45
C CYS A 156 -3.58 2.22 14.66
N GLU A 157 -3.79 0.91 14.49
CA GLU A 157 -4.21 -0.01 15.54
C GLU A 157 -3.27 -1.22 15.62
N ILE A 158 -2.89 -1.62 16.83
CA ILE A 158 -2.15 -2.86 17.12
C ILE A 158 -2.99 -3.69 18.09
N ASP A 159 -3.42 -4.88 17.68
CA ASP A 159 -4.14 -5.85 18.51
C ASP A 159 -3.25 -7.05 18.83
N PHE A 160 -3.06 -7.35 20.12
CA PHE A 160 -2.14 -8.40 20.56
C PHE A 160 -2.79 -9.34 21.60
N PRO A 161 -2.38 -10.62 21.64
CA PRO A 161 -2.86 -11.60 22.61
C PRO A 161 -2.23 -11.42 24.00
N ALA A 162 -2.92 -11.91 25.04
CA ALA A 162 -2.44 -11.82 26.43
C ALA A 162 -1.13 -12.60 26.70
N THR A 163 -0.68 -13.42 25.76
CA THR A 163 0.61 -14.13 25.77
C THR A 163 1.80 -13.16 25.60
N LEU A 164 1.59 -11.97 25.04
CA LEU A 164 2.62 -10.96 24.80
C LEU A 164 2.60 -9.81 25.82
N ASP A 165 1.90 -9.96 26.95
CA ASP A 165 1.75 -8.92 27.98
C ASP A 165 3.09 -8.32 28.42
N LYS A 166 4.12 -9.15 28.60
CA LYS A 166 5.44 -8.70 29.02
C LYS A 166 6.18 -7.93 27.93
N ARG A 167 5.99 -8.27 26.65
CA ARG A 167 6.57 -7.53 25.50
C ARG A 167 5.98 -6.13 25.38
N PHE A 168 4.68 -5.97 25.68
CA PHE A 168 4.00 -4.68 25.71
C PHE A 168 4.12 -3.93 27.05
N GLY A 169 4.81 -4.53 28.02
CA GLY A 169 5.05 -3.94 29.34
C GLY A 169 3.77 -3.70 30.15
N ILE A 170 2.74 -4.54 29.96
CA ILE A 170 1.47 -4.43 30.68
C ILE A 170 1.72 -4.58 32.18
N ARG A 171 1.26 -3.60 32.96
CA ARG A 171 1.31 -3.58 34.42
C ARG A 171 -0.10 -3.54 34.99
N ASN A 172 -0.25 -3.96 36.25
CA ASN A 172 -1.52 -3.92 36.98
C ASN A 172 -2.05 -2.49 37.20
N VAL A 173 -1.17 -1.48 37.14
CA VAL A 173 -1.53 -0.05 37.21
C VAL A 173 -1.69 0.47 35.79
N LYS A 174 -2.71 1.31 35.54
CA LYS A 174 -3.02 1.97 34.24
C LYS A 174 -1.98 3.02 33.83
N ILE A 175 -0.71 2.67 33.91
CA ILE A 175 0.40 3.40 33.31
C ILE A 175 0.41 2.93 31.85
N GLY A 176 0.56 3.85 30.90
CA GLY A 176 0.56 3.52 29.46
C GLY A 176 1.54 2.40 29.10
N ILE A 177 1.44 1.89 27.88
CA ILE A 177 2.28 0.76 27.44
C ILE A 177 3.75 1.18 27.33
N ASN A 178 4.64 0.23 27.62
CA ASN A 178 6.07 0.37 27.41
C ASN A 178 6.58 -0.89 26.71
N VAL A 179 6.63 -0.82 25.38
CA VAL A 179 7.12 -1.91 24.55
C VAL A 179 8.61 -2.15 24.82
N ASP A 180 9.01 -3.41 24.89
CA ASP A 180 10.43 -3.73 25.01
C ASP A 180 11.20 -3.39 23.73
N LYS A 181 12.53 -3.33 23.85
CA LYS A 181 13.40 -2.92 22.74
C LYS A 181 13.27 -3.81 21.49
N ALA A 182 13.12 -5.13 21.70
CA ALA A 182 13.06 -6.08 20.59
C ALA A 182 11.76 -5.91 19.79
N LEU A 183 10.62 -5.75 20.48
CA LEU A 183 9.35 -5.47 19.85
C LEU A 183 9.34 -4.08 19.22
N ASP A 184 9.93 -3.08 19.86
CA ASP A 184 10.01 -1.72 19.30
C ASP A 184 10.78 -1.68 17.96
N GLU A 185 11.93 -2.34 17.87
CA GLU A 185 12.70 -2.46 16.63
C GLU A 185 11.93 -3.20 15.54
N GLN A 186 11.26 -4.29 15.89
CA GLN A 186 10.44 -5.08 14.95
C GLN A 186 9.22 -4.30 14.45
N LEU A 187 8.55 -3.55 15.32
CA LEU A 187 7.45 -2.67 14.92
C LEU A 187 7.96 -1.54 14.02
N LYS A 188 9.14 -0.99 14.31
CA LYS A 188 9.70 0.13 13.56
C LYS A 188 10.08 -0.26 12.13
N SER A 189 10.63 -1.46 11.93
CA SER A 189 10.97 -1.94 10.59
C SER A 189 9.73 -2.08 9.70
N VAL A 190 8.58 -2.50 10.25
CA VAL A 190 7.36 -2.71 9.47
C VAL A 190 6.47 -1.47 9.34
N LEU A 191 6.49 -0.55 10.30
CA LEU A 191 5.59 0.62 10.33
C LEU A 191 6.20 1.92 9.79
N SER A 192 7.52 2.07 9.78
CA SER A 192 8.16 3.35 9.41
C SER A 192 7.85 3.77 7.96
N GLY A 193 8.00 2.86 6.99
CA GLY A 193 7.67 3.09 5.58
C GLY A 193 6.20 3.48 5.36
N PRO A 194 5.22 2.67 5.80
CA PRO A 194 3.79 2.98 5.67
C PRO A 194 3.37 4.30 6.32
N ILE A 195 3.90 4.62 7.51
CA ILE A 195 3.62 5.91 8.17
C ILE A 195 4.21 7.07 7.37
N ALA A 196 5.43 6.93 6.83
CA ALA A 196 6.04 7.95 5.98
C ALA A 196 5.23 8.17 4.68
N ASP A 197 4.74 7.10 4.08
CA ASP A 197 3.87 7.15 2.89
C ASP A 197 2.55 7.86 3.18
N ALA A 198 1.90 7.52 4.30
CA ALA A 198 0.70 8.21 4.75
C ALA A 198 0.95 9.72 4.93
N ARG A 199 2.03 10.09 5.63
CA ARG A 199 2.46 11.49 5.81
C ARG A 199 2.67 12.19 4.47
N ARG A 200 3.31 11.52 3.49
CA ARG A 200 3.55 12.08 2.15
C ARG A 200 2.24 12.36 1.41
N VAL A 201 1.30 11.40 1.41
CA VAL A 201 -0.02 11.57 0.78
C VAL A 201 -0.79 12.74 1.40
N ILE A 202 -0.74 12.86 2.73
CA ILE A 202 -1.37 13.97 3.47
C ILE A 202 -0.71 15.31 3.10
N ALA A 203 0.62 15.37 3.09
CA ALA A 203 1.37 16.59 2.74
C ALA A 203 1.12 17.04 1.29
N LEU A 204 0.97 16.10 0.35
CA LEU A 204 0.58 16.40 -1.04
C LEU A 204 -0.81 17.03 -1.10
N THR A 205 -1.77 16.48 -0.34
CA THR A 205 -3.13 17.04 -0.22
C THR A 205 -3.06 18.48 0.31
N PHE A 206 -2.34 18.71 1.40
CA PHE A 206 -2.14 20.04 1.97
C PHE A 206 -1.56 21.03 0.96
N LYS A 207 -0.51 20.64 0.23
CA LYS A 207 0.10 21.48 -0.79
C LYS A 207 -0.88 21.84 -1.90
N LYS A 208 -1.66 20.87 -2.38
CA LYS A 208 -2.66 21.04 -3.44
C LYS A 208 -3.78 22.00 -3.00
N THR A 209 -4.46 21.71 -1.88
CA THR A 209 -5.59 22.52 -1.41
C THR A 209 -5.15 23.93 -1.01
N LYS A 210 -3.95 24.06 -0.43
CA LYS A 210 -3.39 25.37 -0.09
C LYS A 210 -3.19 26.20 -1.34
N SER A 211 -2.60 25.63 -2.39
CA SER A 211 -2.42 26.33 -3.67
C SER A 211 -3.74 26.72 -4.31
N GLU A 212 -4.74 25.83 -4.29
CA GLU A 212 -6.08 26.13 -4.80
C GLU A 212 -6.77 27.25 -4.00
N SER A 213 -6.63 27.24 -2.67
CA SER A 213 -7.20 28.31 -1.83
C SER A 213 -6.52 29.66 -2.06
N ALA A 214 -5.20 29.67 -2.26
CA ALA A 214 -4.43 30.88 -2.56
C ALA A 214 -4.75 31.43 -3.96
N LYS A 215 -5.12 30.58 -4.93
CA LYS A 215 -5.61 31.01 -6.24
C LYS A 215 -7.00 31.64 -6.12
N LYS A 216 -7.90 31.04 -5.32
CA LYS A 216 -9.25 31.58 -5.07
C LYS A 216 -9.24 32.91 -4.32
N SER A 217 -8.31 33.13 -3.39
CA SER A 217 -8.19 34.40 -2.64
C SER A 217 -7.60 35.55 -3.49
N ASN A 218 -6.79 35.23 -4.51
CA ASN A 218 -6.15 36.20 -5.40
C ASN A 218 -6.84 36.41 -6.75
N ALA A 219 -8.03 35.83 -6.96
CA ALA A 219 -8.76 35.92 -8.22
C ALA A 219 -9.27 37.36 -8.46
N THR A 220 -8.52 38.11 -9.28
CA THR A 220 -9.00 39.29 -10.03
C THR A 220 -9.46 38.83 -11.42
N PRO A 221 -10.23 39.62 -12.20
CA PRO A 221 -10.84 39.22 -13.48
C PRO A 221 -9.87 38.84 -14.63
N HIS A 222 -8.60 38.56 -14.33
CA HIS A 222 -7.55 38.33 -15.31
C HIS A 222 -7.14 36.84 -15.44
N ASP A 223 -7.84 35.92 -14.76
CA ASP A 223 -7.56 34.48 -14.83
C ASP A 223 -8.11 33.79 -16.10
N GLU A 224 -8.93 34.47 -16.91
CA GLU A 224 -9.36 33.96 -18.23
C GLU A 224 -8.21 33.86 -19.25
N ALA A 225 -7.06 34.50 -18.98
CA ALA A 225 -5.90 34.49 -19.88
C ALA A 225 -4.97 33.27 -19.71
N THR A 226 -4.99 32.57 -18.56
CA THR A 226 -4.14 31.38 -18.34
C THR A 226 -4.72 30.10 -18.94
N ASN A 227 -6.01 30.10 -19.32
CA ASN A 227 -6.60 29.04 -20.13
C ASN A 227 -6.17 29.07 -21.61
N ARG A 228 -5.44 30.10 -22.06
CA ARG A 228 -4.95 30.22 -23.45
C ARG A 228 -3.57 29.58 -23.70
N PHE A 229 -2.89 29.06 -22.68
CA PHE A 229 -1.60 28.38 -22.83
C PHE A 229 -1.71 26.84 -22.88
N LYS A 230 -2.93 26.29 -23.02
CA LYS A 230 -3.13 24.87 -23.33
C LYS A 230 -2.84 24.52 -24.80
N ASP A 231 -2.62 25.51 -25.66
CA ASP A 231 -2.43 25.33 -27.11
C ASP A 231 -0.99 25.57 -27.61
N SER A 232 0.03 25.60 -26.75
CA SER A 232 1.43 25.68 -27.22
C SER A 232 2.05 24.28 -27.32
N ASP A 233 1.88 23.73 -28.50
CA ASP A 233 2.54 22.56 -29.08
C ASP A 233 4.07 22.61 -28.89
N VAL A 234 4.62 21.74 -28.04
CA VAL A 234 6.07 21.48 -27.98
C VAL A 234 6.32 20.01 -27.64
N GLY A 235 6.61 19.20 -28.66
CA GLY A 235 7.11 17.84 -28.52
C GLY A 235 6.70 16.96 -29.69
N THR A 236 7.32 17.14 -30.86
CA THR A 236 7.18 16.22 -31.98
C THR A 236 7.75 14.85 -31.62
N ASN A 237 6.88 13.96 -31.13
CA ASN A 237 7.16 12.53 -31.12
C ASN A 237 7.24 12.01 -32.57
N PRO A 238 8.08 11.00 -32.85
CA PRO A 238 8.12 10.37 -34.16
C PRO A 238 6.71 9.90 -34.53
N LYS A 239 6.30 10.19 -35.78
CA LYS A 239 5.00 9.75 -36.33
C LYS A 239 4.89 8.23 -36.21
N SER A 240 4.16 7.76 -35.20
CA SER A 240 3.51 6.45 -35.26
C SER A 240 2.29 6.59 -36.16
N ASP A 241 1.99 5.56 -36.94
CA ASP A 241 0.78 5.49 -37.75
C ASP A 241 -0.44 5.78 -36.86
N GLN A 242 -1.36 6.63 -37.34
CA GLN A 242 -2.56 6.99 -36.59
C GLN A 242 -3.50 5.77 -36.52
N ILE A 243 -3.30 4.95 -35.50
CA ILE A 243 -4.21 3.88 -35.07
C ILE A 243 -5.51 4.56 -34.59
N THR A 244 -6.66 4.02 -35.00
CA THR A 244 -7.96 4.55 -34.59
C THR A 244 -8.18 4.41 -33.08
N GLU A 245 -9.00 5.27 -32.48
CA GLU A 245 -9.27 5.22 -31.03
C GLU A 245 -9.89 3.89 -30.58
N GLU A 246 -10.66 3.23 -31.44
CA GLU A 246 -11.21 1.88 -31.19
C GLU A 246 -10.11 0.81 -31.17
N GLU A 247 -9.15 0.87 -32.10
CA GLU A 247 -8.01 -0.06 -32.13
C GLU A 247 -7.08 0.14 -30.94
N LYS A 248 -6.86 1.38 -30.49
CA LYS A 248 -6.10 1.67 -29.26
C LYS A 248 -6.77 1.05 -28.03
N LEU A 249 -8.09 1.21 -27.90
CA LEU A 249 -8.84 0.65 -26.78
C LEU A 249 -8.77 -0.88 -26.78
N LYS A 250 -8.85 -1.50 -27.95
CA LYS A 250 -8.72 -2.95 -28.12
C LYS A 250 -7.32 -3.44 -27.74
N GLN A 251 -6.26 -2.81 -28.25
CA GLN A 251 -4.87 -3.12 -27.87
C GLN A 251 -4.64 -2.97 -26.36
N GLN A 252 -5.26 -1.97 -25.74
CA GLN A 252 -5.17 -1.77 -24.30
C GLN A 252 -5.90 -2.85 -23.50
N GLN A 253 -7.04 -3.35 -23.98
CA GLN A 253 -7.74 -4.47 -23.36
C GLN A 253 -6.93 -5.77 -23.47
N GLU A 254 -6.39 -6.06 -24.65
CA GLU A 254 -5.53 -7.22 -24.91
C GLU A 254 -4.27 -7.19 -24.02
N LEU A 255 -3.63 -6.03 -23.89
CA LEU A 255 -2.52 -5.79 -22.97
C LEU A 255 -2.89 -6.16 -21.53
N VAL A 256 -4.02 -5.64 -21.02
CA VAL A 256 -4.48 -5.88 -19.65
C VAL A 256 -4.76 -7.36 -19.42
N GLU A 257 -5.43 -8.01 -20.37
CA GLU A 257 -5.77 -9.43 -20.30
C GLU A 257 -4.51 -10.31 -20.29
N ARG A 258 -3.53 -10.03 -21.18
CA ARG A 258 -2.26 -10.77 -21.21
C ARG A 258 -1.52 -10.65 -19.90
N PHE A 259 -1.38 -9.44 -19.36
CA PHE A 259 -0.65 -9.20 -18.12
C PHE A 259 -1.35 -9.86 -16.93
N SER A 260 -2.69 -9.79 -16.86
CA SER A 260 -3.47 -10.44 -15.82
C SER A 260 -3.34 -11.97 -15.89
N THR A 261 -3.47 -12.54 -17.09
CA THR A 261 -3.35 -13.99 -17.33
C THR A 261 -1.97 -14.51 -16.93
N PHE A 262 -0.92 -13.81 -17.37
CA PHE A 262 0.44 -14.13 -16.95
C PHE A 262 0.58 -14.06 -15.42
N GLY A 263 0.06 -13.01 -14.79
CA GLY A 263 0.09 -12.85 -13.34
C GLY A 263 -0.63 -13.96 -12.55
N GLN A 264 -1.63 -14.61 -13.12
CA GLN A 264 -2.33 -15.76 -12.51
C GLN A 264 -1.58 -17.09 -12.70
N GLN A 265 -0.85 -17.22 -13.80
CA GLN A 265 -0.12 -18.45 -14.14
C GLN A 265 1.20 -18.57 -13.39
N ILE A 266 1.89 -17.45 -13.15
CA ILE A 266 3.20 -17.50 -12.50
C ILE A 266 3.11 -17.67 -10.99
N ASP A 267 4.03 -18.45 -10.44
CA ASP A 267 4.22 -18.54 -9.00
C ASP A 267 5.08 -17.37 -8.49
N ARG A 268 4.45 -16.42 -7.79
CA ARG A 268 5.11 -15.25 -7.19
C ARG A 268 5.55 -15.45 -5.73
N GLU A 269 5.51 -16.67 -5.17
CA GLU A 269 5.88 -16.90 -3.76
C GLU A 269 7.29 -16.39 -3.42
N LYS A 270 8.23 -16.44 -4.37
CA LYS A 270 9.60 -15.99 -4.16
C LYS A 270 9.70 -14.50 -3.82
N PHE A 271 8.74 -13.68 -4.25
CA PHE A 271 8.70 -12.24 -3.94
C PHE A 271 8.27 -11.94 -2.51
N ALA A 272 7.59 -12.88 -1.84
CA ALA A 272 7.28 -12.74 -0.42
C ALA A 272 8.55 -12.69 0.45
N GLU A 273 9.65 -13.32 0.02
CA GLU A 273 10.94 -13.27 0.74
C GLU A 273 11.54 -11.86 0.80
N ILE A 274 11.27 -11.03 -0.21
CA ILE A 274 11.67 -9.62 -0.24
C ILE A 274 10.48 -8.68 0.05
N SER A 275 9.39 -9.23 0.59
CA SER A 275 8.21 -8.48 1.00
C SER A 275 7.59 -7.65 -0.13
N VAL A 276 7.46 -8.22 -1.34
CA VAL A 276 6.90 -7.54 -2.52
C VAL A 276 5.61 -8.20 -2.99
N VAL A 277 4.61 -7.37 -3.30
CA VAL A 277 3.34 -7.76 -3.90
C VAL A 277 3.13 -6.96 -5.18
N PHE A 278 2.63 -7.58 -6.24
CA PHE A 278 2.37 -6.91 -7.51
C PHE A 278 0.88 -6.62 -7.70
N GLN A 279 0.58 -5.47 -8.29
CA GLN A 279 -0.76 -5.05 -8.69
C GLN A 279 -0.69 -4.35 -10.05
N ASP A 280 -1.76 -4.47 -10.83
CA ASP A 280 -1.90 -3.75 -12.10
C ASP A 280 -2.90 -2.59 -11.90
N ASP A 281 -2.58 -1.40 -12.41
CA ASP A 281 -3.50 -0.25 -12.36
C ASP A 281 -3.63 0.39 -13.75
N THR A 282 -4.86 0.38 -14.26
CA THR A 282 -5.24 0.95 -15.56
C THR A 282 -5.78 2.38 -15.45
N LYS A 283 -5.87 2.94 -14.24
CA LYS A 283 -6.41 4.28 -13.99
C LYS A 283 -5.31 5.35 -13.94
N LEU A 284 -4.04 4.96 -13.93
CA LEU A 284 -2.92 5.88 -13.94
C LEU A 284 -2.77 6.55 -15.31
N ASN A 285 -2.37 7.82 -15.33
CA ASN A 285 -2.13 8.54 -16.58
C ASN A 285 -0.88 7.98 -17.29
N GLU A 286 -0.90 7.91 -18.61
CA GLU A 286 0.22 7.45 -19.46
C GLU A 286 1.54 8.21 -19.21
N ASN A 287 1.47 9.49 -18.85
CA ASN A 287 2.62 10.36 -18.61
C ASN A 287 3.18 10.27 -17.19
N ASN A 288 2.52 9.50 -16.31
CA ASN A 288 3.06 9.23 -14.97
C ASN A 288 4.19 8.20 -15.04
N THR A 289 4.82 7.92 -13.90
CA THR A 289 5.82 6.86 -13.80
C THR A 289 5.27 5.52 -14.25
N PHE A 290 6.06 4.77 -15.04
CA PHE A 290 5.69 3.42 -15.49
C PHE A 290 5.56 2.43 -14.31
N LEU A 291 6.32 2.66 -13.24
CA LEU A 291 6.32 1.86 -12.03
C LEU A 291 6.01 2.76 -10.83
N GLU A 292 4.95 2.46 -10.08
CA GLU A 292 4.70 3.06 -8.78
C GLU A 292 4.99 2.03 -7.69
N VAL A 293 5.69 2.44 -6.63
CA VAL A 293 5.93 1.60 -5.46
C VAL A 293 5.23 2.26 -4.29
N ARG A 294 4.24 1.57 -3.72
CA ARG A 294 3.53 1.99 -2.51
C ARG A 294 3.95 1.09 -1.36
N SER A 295 4.40 1.67 -0.26
CA SER A 295 4.66 0.88 0.94
C SER A 295 3.32 0.49 1.55
N ASN A 296 3.15 -0.79 1.85
CA ASN A 296 2.05 -1.37 2.61
C ASN A 296 2.61 -1.92 3.94
N LEU A 297 1.74 -2.29 4.89
CA LEU A 297 2.19 -2.81 6.19
C LEU A 297 3.06 -4.06 6.01
N GLY A 298 4.37 -3.90 6.19
CA GLY A 298 5.36 -4.97 6.07
C GLY A 298 5.69 -5.42 4.65
N ASN A 299 5.02 -4.90 3.60
CA ASN A 299 5.27 -5.26 2.19
C ASN A 299 5.30 -4.02 1.29
N ASN A 300 5.99 -4.08 0.17
CA ASN A 300 5.93 -3.08 -0.90
C ASN A 300 4.99 -3.55 -2.00
N ILE A 301 4.03 -2.72 -2.37
CA ILE A 301 3.15 -2.95 -3.52
C ILE A 301 3.79 -2.30 -4.75
N VAL A 302 4.10 -3.13 -5.73
CA VAL A 302 4.55 -2.71 -7.06
C VAL A 302 3.34 -2.59 -7.96
N ILE A 303 3.09 -1.38 -8.45
CA ILE A 303 1.97 -1.08 -9.33
C ILE A 303 2.50 -0.81 -10.74
N TYR A 304 2.07 -1.63 -11.70
CA TYR A 304 2.32 -1.40 -13.11
C TYR A 304 1.29 -0.41 -13.68
N ASN A 305 1.79 0.72 -14.19
CA ASN A 305 0.98 1.65 -14.96
C ASN A 305 0.91 1.15 -16.41
N LEU A 306 -0.06 0.27 -16.70
CA LEU A 306 -0.20 -0.35 -18.02
C LEU A 306 -0.50 0.66 -19.15
N ASN A 307 -0.86 1.90 -18.81
CA ASN A 307 -1.06 2.97 -19.79
C ASN A 307 0.28 3.63 -20.21
N HIS A 308 1.39 3.33 -19.55
CA HIS A 308 2.68 3.89 -19.90
C HIS A 308 3.25 3.24 -21.18
N PRO A 309 3.85 4.01 -22.12
CA PRO A 309 4.34 3.50 -23.41
C PRO A 309 5.30 2.31 -23.33
N PHE A 310 6.07 2.21 -22.24
CA PHE A 310 6.94 1.06 -21.97
C PHE A 310 6.19 -0.28 -22.08
N PHE A 311 5.02 -0.40 -21.44
CA PHE A 311 4.29 -1.67 -21.43
C PHE A 311 3.61 -1.94 -22.76
N SER A 312 3.14 -0.92 -23.47
CA SER A 312 2.62 -1.07 -24.83
C SER A 312 3.69 -1.57 -25.80
N HIS A 313 4.92 -1.05 -25.71
CA HIS A 313 6.03 -1.55 -26.54
C HIS A 313 6.46 -2.96 -26.14
N LEU A 314 6.52 -3.24 -24.84
CA LEU A 314 6.87 -4.56 -24.34
C LEU A 314 5.85 -5.62 -24.81
N ASP A 315 4.56 -5.27 -24.74
CA ASP A 315 3.47 -6.09 -25.23
C ASP A 315 3.53 -6.33 -26.73
N SER A 316 3.81 -5.28 -27.52
CA SER A 316 4.01 -5.43 -28.97
C SER A 316 5.12 -6.43 -29.32
N VAL A 317 6.21 -6.45 -28.53
CA VAL A 317 7.28 -7.45 -28.70
C VAL A 317 6.78 -8.85 -28.35
N TYR A 318 6.09 -9.00 -27.22
CA TYR A 318 5.55 -10.30 -26.81
C TYR A 318 4.51 -10.84 -27.80
N THR A 319 3.60 -10.00 -28.31
CA THR A 319 2.66 -10.38 -29.37
C THR A 319 3.38 -10.95 -30.57
N LYS A 320 4.41 -10.26 -31.07
CA LYS A 320 5.18 -10.73 -32.24
C LYS A 320 5.90 -12.05 -31.97
N LEU A 321 6.46 -12.22 -30.78
CA LEU A 321 7.12 -13.48 -30.39
C LEU A 321 6.11 -14.62 -30.29
N GLU A 322 4.95 -14.38 -29.69
CA GLU A 322 3.87 -15.36 -29.60
C GLU A 322 3.35 -15.75 -30.98
N GLU A 323 3.08 -14.78 -31.86
CA GLU A 323 2.68 -15.01 -33.25
C GLU A 323 3.68 -15.91 -33.99
N MET A 324 4.99 -15.63 -33.85
CA MET A 324 6.06 -16.46 -34.44
C MET A 324 6.08 -17.89 -33.89
N GLY A 325 5.60 -18.11 -32.68
CA GLY A 325 5.51 -19.42 -32.02
C GLY A 325 4.13 -20.08 -32.07
N THR A 326 3.18 -19.54 -32.84
CA THR A 326 1.86 -20.18 -33.02
C THR A 326 1.95 -21.42 -33.91
N GLU A 327 1.11 -22.40 -33.63
CA GLU A 327 1.05 -23.64 -34.41
C GLU A 327 0.68 -23.32 -35.86
N GLU A 328 -0.28 -22.43 -36.06
CA GLU A 328 -0.77 -22.00 -37.37
C GLU A 328 0.33 -21.35 -38.20
N THR A 329 1.12 -20.45 -37.60
CA THR A 329 2.21 -19.75 -38.30
C THR A 329 3.31 -20.73 -38.71
N LEU A 330 3.68 -21.65 -37.83
CA LEU A 330 4.71 -22.65 -38.12
C LEU A 330 4.23 -23.65 -39.18
N GLN A 331 2.99 -24.15 -39.10
CA GLN A 331 2.43 -25.04 -40.11
C GLN A 331 2.32 -24.37 -41.47
N HIS A 332 1.92 -23.10 -41.52
CA HIS A 332 1.88 -22.32 -42.74
C HIS A 332 3.28 -22.15 -43.37
N LEU A 333 4.30 -21.87 -42.56
CA LEU A 333 5.69 -21.76 -43.02
C LEU A 333 6.26 -23.09 -43.54
N LEU A 334 5.94 -24.19 -42.87
CA LEU A 334 6.45 -25.52 -43.20
C LEU A 334 5.64 -26.20 -44.32
N GLY A 335 4.41 -25.75 -44.58
CA GLY A 335 3.48 -26.37 -45.52
C GLY A 335 3.00 -27.77 -45.10
N ARG A 336 3.17 -28.13 -43.82
CA ARG A 336 2.79 -29.43 -43.24
C ARG A 336 2.48 -29.28 -41.75
N ALA A 337 1.84 -30.30 -41.17
CA ALA A 337 1.68 -30.41 -39.72
C ALA A 337 3.04 -30.51 -39.02
N LEU A 338 3.08 -30.02 -37.78
CA LEU A 338 4.25 -30.13 -36.90
C LEU A 338 4.52 -31.58 -36.54
N THR A 339 5.80 -31.95 -36.45
CA THR A 339 6.19 -33.21 -35.81
C THR A 339 6.13 -33.07 -34.29
N ASP A 340 6.11 -34.20 -33.58
CA ASP A 340 6.15 -34.21 -32.11
C ASP A 340 7.38 -33.45 -31.56
N GLU A 341 8.54 -33.56 -32.23
CA GLU A 341 9.77 -32.85 -31.87
C GLU A 341 9.65 -31.33 -32.06
N GLU A 342 8.99 -30.89 -33.14
CA GLU A 342 8.77 -29.46 -33.41
C GLU A 342 7.75 -28.86 -32.44
N GLU A 343 6.75 -29.63 -32.03
CA GLU A 343 5.77 -29.24 -31.02
C GLU A 343 6.43 -29.12 -29.64
N GLU A 344 7.30 -30.07 -29.28
CA GLU A 344 8.09 -29.97 -28.04
C GLU A 344 8.98 -28.71 -28.05
N PHE A 345 9.65 -28.42 -29.17
CA PHE A 345 10.44 -27.21 -29.32
C PHE A 345 9.59 -25.93 -29.19
N ARG A 346 8.39 -25.92 -29.77
CA ARG A 346 7.44 -24.80 -29.67
C ARG A 346 7.05 -24.52 -28.23
N VAL A 347 6.72 -25.56 -27.46
CA VAL A 347 6.40 -25.43 -26.02
C VAL A 347 7.60 -24.87 -25.25
N ILE A 348 8.82 -25.34 -25.55
CA ILE A 348 10.05 -24.81 -24.93
C ILE A 348 10.24 -23.34 -25.29
N TYR A 349 10.03 -22.95 -26.54
CA TYR A 349 10.12 -21.55 -26.98
C TYR A 349 9.15 -20.65 -26.22
N GLN A 350 7.87 -21.01 -26.16
CA GLN A 350 6.85 -20.26 -25.42
C GLN A 350 7.23 -20.11 -23.95
N LYS A 351 7.76 -21.18 -23.34
CA LYS A 351 8.28 -21.14 -21.98
C LYS A 351 9.44 -20.16 -21.80
N GLN A 352 10.37 -20.07 -22.77
CA GLN A 352 11.46 -19.09 -22.68
C GLN A 352 10.99 -17.64 -22.82
N VAL A 353 9.99 -17.40 -23.68
CA VAL A 353 9.34 -16.08 -23.80
C VAL A 353 8.69 -15.67 -22.48
N ALA A 354 8.01 -16.60 -21.80
CA ALA A 354 7.46 -16.35 -20.48
C ALA A 354 8.56 -16.13 -19.42
N ASN A 355 9.68 -16.87 -19.47
CA ASN A 355 10.83 -16.68 -18.56
C ASN A 355 11.44 -15.27 -18.66
N THR A 356 11.51 -14.68 -19.85
CA THR A 356 12.01 -13.30 -19.98
C THR A 356 11.11 -12.31 -19.29
N ARG A 357 9.78 -12.55 -19.29
CA ARG A 357 8.84 -11.69 -18.56
C ARG A 357 9.00 -11.80 -17.06
N TYR A 358 9.17 -13.02 -16.54
CA TYR A 358 9.42 -13.23 -15.11
C TYR A 358 10.73 -12.58 -14.63
N LEU A 359 11.78 -12.59 -15.46
CA LEU A 359 13.03 -11.88 -15.15
C LEU A 359 12.83 -10.35 -15.04
N ILE A 360 11.94 -9.77 -15.85
CA ILE A 360 11.57 -8.35 -15.71
C ILE A 360 10.88 -8.12 -14.36
N ASP A 361 9.95 -8.98 -13.96
CA ASP A 361 9.29 -8.89 -12.65
C ASP A 361 10.31 -9.01 -11.50
N LEU A 362 11.31 -9.92 -11.61
CA LEU A 362 12.40 -10.05 -10.62
C LEU A 362 13.21 -8.76 -10.51
N LEU A 363 13.54 -8.15 -11.65
CA LEU A 363 14.27 -6.89 -11.70
C LEU A 363 13.48 -5.75 -11.06
N LEU A 364 12.21 -5.58 -11.42
CA LEU A 364 11.37 -4.49 -10.92
C LEU A 364 10.97 -4.67 -9.45
N GLY A 365 10.66 -5.91 -9.05
CA GLY A 365 10.35 -6.25 -7.66
C GLY A 365 11.53 -6.01 -6.73
N SER A 366 12.74 -6.39 -7.12
CA SER A 366 13.94 -6.16 -6.29
C SER A 366 14.28 -4.67 -6.12
N VAL A 367 14.06 -3.83 -7.14
CA VAL A 367 14.17 -2.36 -7.00
C VAL A 367 13.14 -1.83 -6.01
N ALA A 368 11.91 -2.32 -6.07
CA ALA A 368 10.83 -1.87 -5.18
C ALA A 368 11.11 -2.22 -3.72
N ALA A 369 11.58 -3.44 -3.45
CA ALA A 369 12.04 -3.85 -2.13
C ALA A 369 13.16 -2.92 -1.62
N ALA A 370 14.19 -2.70 -2.44
CA ALA A 370 15.32 -1.85 -2.06
C ALA A 370 14.91 -0.40 -1.77
N LYS A 371 13.93 0.12 -2.51
CA LYS A 371 13.35 1.44 -2.27
C LYS A 371 12.57 1.50 -0.96
N GLY A 372 11.78 0.46 -0.64
CA GLY A 372 11.01 0.39 0.60
C GLY A 372 11.88 0.34 1.86
N ASP A 373 13.08 -0.22 1.76
CA ASP A 373 14.00 -0.31 2.89
C ASP A 373 14.67 1.03 3.25
N ILE A 374 14.61 2.05 2.37
CA ILE A 374 15.31 3.33 2.58
C ILE A 374 14.71 4.08 3.76
N ASP A 375 15.53 4.32 4.79
CA ASP A 375 15.13 5.14 5.93
C ASP A 375 15.06 6.61 5.52
N HIS A 376 13.84 7.11 5.36
CA HIS A 376 13.55 8.49 4.98
C HIS A 376 13.73 9.52 6.11
N ASP A 377 13.86 9.07 7.37
CA ASP A 377 14.03 9.97 8.52
C ASP A 377 15.52 10.30 8.79
N VAL A 378 16.45 9.59 8.16
CA VAL A 378 17.89 9.89 8.23
C VAL A 378 18.25 10.90 7.14
N LYS A 379 18.74 12.09 7.54
CA LYS A 379 19.37 13.04 6.60
C LYS A 379 20.66 12.42 6.05
N GLN A 380 20.58 11.83 4.86
CA GLN A 380 21.73 11.30 4.14
C GLN A 380 22.13 12.19 2.98
N MET A 381 23.42 12.19 2.61
CA MET A 381 23.89 12.79 1.36
C MET A 381 23.39 11.94 0.18
N ALA A 382 22.93 12.58 -0.91
CA ALA A 382 22.33 11.90 -2.05
C ALA A 382 23.17 10.73 -2.61
N GLY A 383 24.50 10.88 -2.67
CA GLY A 383 25.41 9.81 -3.11
C GLY A 383 25.43 8.59 -2.18
N SER A 384 25.33 8.80 -0.87
CA SER A 384 25.24 7.71 0.12
C SER A 384 23.92 6.96 -0.01
N THR A 385 22.83 7.67 -0.30
CA THR A 385 21.50 7.09 -0.48
C THR A 385 21.44 6.23 -1.74
N LEU A 386 22.01 6.71 -2.85
CA LEU A 386 22.08 5.94 -4.09
C LEU A 386 22.92 4.68 -3.93
N ASN A 387 24.10 4.76 -3.30
CA ASN A 387 24.92 3.58 -3.06
C ASN A 387 24.21 2.55 -2.17
N SER A 388 23.51 3.01 -1.13
CA SER A 388 22.68 2.14 -0.28
C SER A 388 21.56 1.47 -1.07
N LEU A 389 20.87 2.22 -1.94
CA LEU A 389 19.84 1.70 -2.83
C LEU A 389 20.42 0.61 -3.77
N PHE A 390 21.54 0.88 -4.43
CA PHE A 390 22.18 -0.08 -5.34
C PHE A 390 22.65 -1.34 -4.61
N SER A 391 23.22 -1.21 -3.41
CA SER A 391 23.64 -2.36 -2.59
C SER A 391 22.44 -3.24 -2.26
N ARG A 392 21.37 -2.64 -1.72
CA ARG A 392 20.16 -3.37 -1.34
C ARG A 392 19.44 -3.97 -2.53
N TRP A 393 19.40 -3.25 -3.64
CA TRP A 393 18.86 -3.78 -4.89
C TRP A 393 19.64 -5.01 -5.33
N THR A 394 20.97 -4.97 -5.28
CA THR A 394 21.82 -6.12 -5.61
C THR A 394 21.52 -7.32 -4.71
N ASP A 395 21.41 -7.10 -3.40
CA ASP A 395 21.11 -8.16 -2.42
C ASP A 395 19.71 -8.76 -2.61
N ASN A 396 18.71 -7.90 -2.82
CA ASN A 396 17.32 -8.32 -3.07
C ASN A 396 17.21 -9.08 -4.39
N LEU A 397 17.86 -8.59 -5.46
CA LEU A 397 17.88 -9.25 -6.76
C LEU A 397 18.58 -10.60 -6.66
N PHE A 398 19.71 -10.69 -5.95
CA PHE A 398 20.40 -11.96 -5.72
C PHE A 398 19.51 -12.97 -4.99
N THR A 399 18.77 -12.52 -3.98
CA THR A 399 17.85 -13.36 -3.19
C THR A 399 16.77 -13.99 -4.06
N VAL A 400 16.14 -13.19 -4.93
CA VAL A 400 15.05 -13.69 -5.79
C VAL A 400 15.54 -14.40 -7.05
N ALA A 401 16.70 -14.02 -7.59
CA ALA A 401 17.28 -14.62 -8.79
C ALA A 401 17.98 -15.97 -8.49
N ASN A 402 18.48 -16.17 -7.28
CA ASN A 402 19.06 -17.45 -6.85
C ASN A 402 17.98 -18.47 -6.45
N ASP A 403 16.99 -18.64 -7.32
CA ASP A 403 15.87 -19.56 -7.11
C ASP A 403 16.14 -20.90 -7.80
N LYS A 404 16.31 -21.96 -6.99
CA LYS A 404 16.50 -23.33 -7.48
C LYS A 404 15.30 -23.84 -8.29
N ASN A 405 14.13 -23.24 -8.11
CA ASN A 405 12.89 -23.59 -8.81
C ASN A 405 12.56 -22.64 -9.97
N PHE A 406 13.46 -21.74 -10.38
CA PHE A 406 13.21 -20.75 -11.43
C PHE A 406 12.48 -21.32 -12.66
N GLY A 407 12.99 -22.40 -13.25
CA GLY A 407 12.39 -23.04 -14.44
C GLY A 407 11.06 -23.76 -14.21
N ARG A 408 10.53 -23.77 -12.98
CA ARG A 408 9.23 -24.35 -12.59
C ARG A 408 8.23 -23.28 -12.10
N ARG A 409 8.64 -22.01 -12.02
CA ARG A 409 7.77 -20.89 -11.60
C ARG A 409 6.82 -20.42 -12.71
N ILE A 410 7.03 -20.90 -13.93
CA ILE A 410 6.29 -20.60 -15.17
C ILE A 410 5.80 -21.90 -15.78
#